data_AF-A0A946QFB3-F1
#
_entry.id   AF-A0A946QFB3-F1
#
_cell.length_a   1.000
_cell.length_b   1.000
_cell.length_c   1.000
_cell.angle_alpha   90.00
_cell.angle_beta   90.00
_cell.angle_gamma   90.00
#
_symmetry.space_group_name_H-M   'P 1'
#
loop_
_entity.id
_entity.type
_entity.pdbx_description
1 polymer ?
#
loop_
_entity_poly.entity_id
_entity_poly.type
_entity_poly.pdbx_seq_one_letter_code
_entity_poly.pdbx_strand_id
1 'polypeptide(L)'
;MIFQIYKKLVLILFILLLTQTVYAVRLKIATLSPEGSMWMEKMRKGAEMVAQKTDNRVTFKFYPGGVMGNDKTVLKKIRIGQLQGGAVVAGS
;
A
#
# COMPACT_ATOMS: atom_id res chain seq x y z
N MET A 1 50.05 9.23 4.61
CA MET A 1 49.18 8.25 3.90
C MET A 1 48.12 7.64 4.82
N ILE A 2 48.49 7.11 6.00
CA ILE A 2 47.58 6.45 6.95
C ILE A 2 46.46 7.36 7.50
N PHE A 3 46.76 8.61 7.87
CA PHE A 3 45.75 9.55 8.38
C PHE A 3 44.62 9.85 7.39
N GLN A 4 44.93 9.87 6.08
CA GLN A 4 43.92 10.06 5.03
C GLN A 4 43.00 8.86 4.86
N ILE A 5 43.49 7.65 5.17
CA ILE A 5 42.69 6.42 5.13
C ILE A 5 41.66 6.44 6.27
N TYR A 6 42.07 6.80 7.49
CA TYR A 6 41.16 6.92 8.63
C TYR A 6 40.06 7.97 8.39
N LYS A 7 40.42 9.12 7.83
CA LYS A 7 39.45 10.18 7.51
C LYS A 7 38.39 9.70 6.49
N LYS A 8 38.81 8.93 5.48
CA LYS A 8 37.89 8.30 4.52
C LYS A 8 37.01 7.24 5.18
N LEU A 9 37.56 6.43 6.09
CA LEU A 9 36.81 5.38 6.80
C LEU A 9 35.71 5.97 7.69
N VAL A 10 36.04 7.03 8.43
CA VAL A 10 35.07 7.76 9.28
C VAL A 10 33.98 8.41 8.43
N LEU A 11 34.32 8.97 7.27
CA LEU A 11 33.35 9.56 6.36
C LEU A 11 32.37 8.51 5.81
N ILE A 12 32.86 7.33 5.43
CA ILE A 12 32.02 6.23 4.93
C ILE A 12 31.09 5.72 6.03
N LEU A 13 31.60 5.56 7.26
CA LEU A 13 30.80 5.16 8.40
C LEU A 13 29.69 6.18 8.73
N PHE A 14 30.01 7.47 8.63
CA PHE A 14 29.03 8.55 8.83
C PHE A 14 27.92 8.53 7.78
N ILE A 15 28.23 8.25 6.51
CA ILE A 15 27.24 8.17 5.43
C ILE A 15 26.30 6.96 5.62
N LEU A 16 26.83 5.82 6.09
CA LEU A 16 26.03 4.62 6.37
C LEU A 16 24.97 4.87 7.45
N LEU A 17 25.27 5.71 8.45
CA LEU A 17 24.36 6.09 9.52
C LEU A 17 23.19 6.99 9.05
N LEU A 18 23.27 7.58 7.86
CA LEU A 18 22.24 8.48 7.32
C LEU A 18 21.16 7.76 6.49
N THR A 19 21.22 6.43 6.40
CA THR A 19 20.20 5.68 5.65
C THR A 19 18.88 5.62 6.43
N GLN A 20 17.83 6.25 5.89
CA GLN A 20 16.49 6.15 6.44
C GLN A 20 15.72 5.02 5.76
N THR A 21 15.02 4.19 6.54
CA THR A 21 14.12 3.16 6.01
C THR A 21 12.86 3.83 5.47
N VAL A 22 12.61 3.70 4.17
CA VAL A 22 11.33 4.12 3.56
C VAL A 22 10.38 2.93 3.54
N TYR A 23 9.24 3.07 4.20
CA TYR A 23 8.16 2.07 4.17
C TYR A 23 7.13 2.44 3.12
N ALA A 24 6.91 1.53 2.17
CA ALA A 24 5.83 1.62 1.18
C ALA A 24 4.88 0.43 1.34
N VAL A 25 3.58 0.67 1.31
CA VAL A 25 2.51 -0.33 1.46
C VAL A 25 1.53 -0.25 0.30
N ARG A 26 1.08 -1.42 -0.16
CA ARG A 26 0.00 -1.56 -1.13
C ARG A 26 -1.20 -2.25 -0.49
N LEU A 27 -2.27 -1.49 -0.30
CA LEU A 27 -3.52 -1.96 0.31
C LEU A 27 -4.39 -2.63 -0.74
N LYS A 28 -4.72 -3.92 -0.53
CA LYS A 28 -5.60 -4.70 -1.39
C LYS A 28 -7.04 -4.59 -0.89
N ILE A 29 -7.92 -4.05 -1.71
CA ILE A 29 -9.33 -3.78 -1.36
C ILE A 29 -10.24 -4.54 -2.32
N ALA A 30 -11.14 -5.37 -1.79
CA ALA A 30 -12.14 -6.08 -2.60
C ALA A 30 -13.51 -5.39 -2.56
N THR A 31 -14.27 -5.50 -3.64
CA THR A 31 -15.64 -4.98 -3.67
C THR A 31 -16.52 -5.77 -4.64
N LEU A 32 -17.81 -5.85 -4.34
CA LEU A 32 -18.81 -6.35 -5.29
C LEU A 32 -19.15 -5.33 -6.37
N SER A 33 -18.80 -4.04 -6.18
CA SER A 33 -19.07 -2.99 -7.16
C SER A 33 -18.35 -3.32 -8.49
N PRO A 34 -19.06 -3.29 -9.63
CA PRO A 34 -18.45 -3.56 -10.93
C PRO A 34 -17.40 -2.51 -11.30
N GLU A 35 -16.46 -2.89 -12.15
CA GLU A 35 -15.53 -1.94 -12.77
C GLU A 35 -16.32 -0.91 -13.60
N GLY A 36 -15.83 0.33 -13.67
CA GLY A 36 -16.52 1.41 -14.38
C GLY A 36 -17.74 1.99 -13.64
N SER A 37 -18.15 1.43 -12.50
CA SER A 37 -19.17 2.04 -11.64
C SER A 37 -18.71 3.39 -11.07
N MET A 38 -19.66 4.30 -10.81
CA MET A 38 -19.38 5.60 -10.18
C MET A 38 -18.64 5.45 -8.84
N TRP A 39 -18.96 4.42 -8.07
CA TRP A 39 -18.26 4.11 -6.82
C TRP A 39 -16.79 3.78 -7.05
N MET A 40 -16.48 2.97 -8.06
CA MET A 40 -15.11 2.65 -8.42
C MET A 40 -14.33 3.86 -8.91
N GLU A 41 -14.95 4.75 -9.69
CA GLU A 41 -14.32 6.00 -10.12
C GLU A 41 -13.93 6.88 -8.92
N LYS A 42 -14.86 7.07 -7.96
CA LYS A 42 -14.60 7.84 -6.74
C LYS A 42 -13.53 7.20 -5.87
N MET A 43 -13.55 5.88 -5.72
CA MET A 43 -12.54 5.14 -4.96
C MET A 43 -11.14 5.26 -5.59
N ARG A 44 -11.04 5.22 -6.93
CA ARG A 44 -9.78 5.42 -7.64
C ARG A 44 -9.25 6.84 -7.46
N LYS A 45 -10.10 7.86 -7.59
CA LYS A 45 -9.73 9.26 -7.29
C LYS A 45 -9.22 9.43 -5.86
N GLY A 46 -9.88 8.80 -4.89
CA GLY A 46 -9.43 8.78 -3.49
C GLY A 46 -8.07 8.10 -3.32
N ALA A 47 -7.85 6.96 -3.98
CA ALA A 47 -6.57 6.25 -3.96
C ALA A 47 -5.43 7.06 -4.57
N GLU A 48 -5.68 7.76 -5.68
CA GLU A 48 -4.71 8.66 -6.30
C GLU A 48 -4.34 9.82 -5.36
N MET A 49 -5.32 10.42 -4.69
CA MET A 49 -5.07 11.47 -3.70
C MET A 49 -4.19 10.96 -2.55
N VAL A 50 -4.47 9.75 -2.05
CA VAL A 50 -3.64 9.16 -0.98
C VAL A 50 -2.23 8.86 -1.48
N ALA A 51 -2.08 8.32 -2.69
CA ALA A 51 -0.77 8.07 -3.28
C ALA A 51 0.03 9.37 -3.40
N GLN A 52 -0.58 10.44 -3.91
CA GLN A 52 0.07 11.74 -4.02
C GLN A 52 0.47 12.32 -2.67
N LYS A 53 -0.45 12.34 -1.69
CA LYS A 53 -0.19 12.88 -0.35
C LYS A 53 0.83 12.07 0.47
N THR A 54 1.13 10.86 0.05
CA THR A 54 2.07 9.97 0.74
C THR A 54 3.35 9.74 -0.04
N ASP A 55 3.59 10.48 -1.13
CA ASP A 55 4.73 10.26 -2.03
C ASP A 55 4.82 8.81 -2.51
N ASN A 56 3.67 8.24 -2.88
CA ASN A 56 3.46 6.85 -3.28
C ASN A 56 3.80 5.80 -2.22
N ARG A 57 4.06 6.20 -0.96
CA ARG A 57 4.25 5.24 0.15
C ARG A 57 2.98 4.47 0.48
N VAL A 58 1.80 4.98 0.16
CA VAL A 58 0.54 4.25 0.31
C VAL A 58 -0.17 4.17 -1.04
N THR A 59 -0.32 2.96 -1.57
CA THR A 59 -1.03 2.71 -2.83
C THR A 59 -2.17 1.73 -2.62
N PHE A 60 -3.16 1.74 -3.51
CA PHE A 60 -4.31 0.83 -3.46
C PHE A 60 -4.33 -0.08 -4.68
N LYS A 61 -4.71 -1.34 -4.46
CA LYS A 61 -5.08 -2.28 -5.52
C LYS A 61 -6.53 -2.72 -5.28
N PHE A 62 -7.41 -2.34 -6.19
CA PHE A 62 -8.81 -2.72 -6.14
C PHE A 62 -9.07 -4.04 -6.87
N TYR A 63 -9.94 -4.85 -6.28
CA TYR A 63 -10.47 -6.10 -6.82
C TYR A 63 -12.00 -5.96 -6.96
N PRO A 64 -12.49 -5.43 -8.09
CA PRO A 64 -13.91 -5.15 -8.34
C PRO A 64 -14.72 -6.41 -8.66
N GLY A 65 -16.04 -6.27 -8.73
CA GLY A 65 -16.95 -7.28 -9.31
C GLY A 65 -16.94 -8.63 -8.62
N GLY A 66 -16.54 -8.69 -7.34
CA GLY A 66 -16.55 -9.93 -6.57
C GLY A 66 -15.50 -10.97 -6.97
N VAL A 67 -14.45 -10.59 -7.72
CA VAL A 67 -13.36 -11.52 -8.10
C VAL A 67 -12.61 -12.14 -6.91
N MET A 68 -12.76 -11.54 -5.72
CA MET A 68 -12.21 -12.07 -4.46
C MET A 68 -13.22 -12.88 -3.64
N GLY A 69 -14.41 -13.16 -4.18
CA GLY A 69 -15.52 -13.86 -3.52
C GLY A 69 -16.59 -12.90 -2.97
N ASN A 70 -17.63 -13.48 -2.37
CA ASN A 70 -18.69 -12.74 -1.68
C ASN A 70 -18.19 -12.07 -0.38
N ASP A 71 -19.06 -11.30 0.27
CA ASP A 71 -18.71 -10.50 1.44
C ASP A 71 -18.15 -11.33 2.60
N LYS A 72 -18.75 -12.50 2.88
CA LYS A 72 -18.24 -13.45 3.90
C LYS A 72 -16.82 -13.92 3.57
N THR A 73 -16.53 -14.20 2.29
CA THR A 73 -15.20 -14.62 1.84
C THR A 73 -14.20 -13.47 1.96
N VAL A 74 -14.58 -12.25 1.59
CA VAL A 74 -13.77 -11.04 1.73
C VAL A 74 -13.42 -10.79 3.20
N LEU A 75 -14.38 -10.88 4.12
CA LEU A 75 -14.12 -10.73 5.56
C LEU A 75 -13.15 -11.78 6.11
N LYS A 76 -13.27 -13.05 5.67
CA LYS A 76 -12.29 -14.10 6.02
C LYS A 76 -10.89 -13.76 5.49
N LYS A 77 -10.79 -13.25 4.26
CA LYS A 77 -9.53 -12.84 3.63
C LYS A 77 -8.89 -11.61 4.31
N ILE A 78 -9.71 -10.70 4.83
CA ILE A 78 -9.24 -9.58 5.66
C ILE A 78 -8.66 -10.11 6.97
N ARG A 79 -9.37 -11.04 7.64
CA ARG A 79 -8.94 -11.62 8.91
C ARG A 79 -7.58 -12.31 8.84
N ILE A 80 -7.27 -12.99 7.73
CA ILE A 80 -5.98 -13.66 7.52
C ILE A 80 -4.92 -12.76 6.88
N GLY A 81 -5.20 -11.47 6.66
CA GLY A 81 -4.26 -10.51 6.07
C GLY A 81 -4.05 -10.61 4.56
N GLN A 82 -4.83 -11.43 3.85
CA GLN A 82 -4.76 -11.50 2.38
C GLN A 82 -5.29 -10.22 1.71
N LEU A 83 -6.30 -9.61 2.32
CA LEU A 83 -6.86 -8.30 1.97
C LEU A 83 -6.67 -7.33 3.13
N GLN A 84 -6.51 -6.04 2.83
CA GLN A 84 -6.40 -4.98 3.83
C GLN A 84 -7.75 -4.26 4.03
N GLY A 85 -8.74 -4.54 3.21
CA GLY A 85 -10.10 -4.02 3.37
C GLY A 85 -11.06 -4.51 2.30
N GLY A 86 -12.31 -4.07 2.40
CA GLY A 86 -13.32 -4.30 1.38
C GLY A 86 -14.48 -3.32 1.46
N ALA A 87 -15.06 -3.00 0.30
CA ALA A 87 -16.33 -2.29 0.20
C ALA A 87 -17.42 -3.36 -0.03
N VAL A 88 -17.98 -3.84 1.07
CA VAL A 88 -18.93 -4.95 1.19
C VAL A 88 -20.29 -4.44 1.67
N VAL A 89 -21.37 -5.12 1.29
CA VAL A 89 -22.71 -4.81 1.80
C VAL A 89 -22.99 -5.81 2.91
N ALA A 90 -22.85 -5.40 4.18
CA ALA A 90 -23.04 -6.29 5.32
C ALA A 90 -24.43 -6.98 5.29
N GLY A 91 -24.52 -8.18 4.69
CA GLY A 91 -25.80 -8.87 4.48
C GLY A 91 -25.94 -9.74 3.22
N SER A 92 -24.94 -9.80 2.31
CA SER A 92 -24.99 -10.68 1.12
C SER A 92 -24.32 -12.05 1.29
#